data_AF-A0A383B6F7-F1
#
_entry.id   AF-A0A383B6F7-F1
#
_cell.length_a   1.000
_cell.length_b   1.000
_cell.length_c   1.000
_cell.angle_alpha   90.00
_cell.angle_beta   90.00
_cell.angle_gamma   90.00
#
_symmetry.space_group_name_H-M   'P 1'
#
loop_
_entity.id
_entity.type
_entity.pdbx_description
1 polymer ?
#
loop_
_entity_poly.entity_id
_entity_poly.type
_entity_poly.pdbx_seq_one_letter_code
_entity_poly.pdbx_strand_id
1 'polypeptide(L)'
;MLRFIIRRVLLGIPVLVTVATLTFFIMHVVPGGPFDTEKILPPEIIANIEAKYHLDKPLPLQYLLYMKQLLQGDLGPSYKYLGRDVSDIIRDTFPVSLSLGLCAVLVVLGLG
;
A
#
# COMPACT_ATOMS: atom_id res chain seq x y z
N MET A 1 -18.86 14.97 -19.52
CA MET A 1 -18.64 14.29 -18.22
C MET A 1 -17.79 13.04 -18.34
N LEU A 2 -18.10 12.07 -19.21
CA LEU A 2 -17.31 10.83 -19.36
C LEU A 2 -15.81 11.07 -19.68
N ARG A 3 -15.51 11.94 -20.65
CA ARG A 3 -14.12 12.33 -21.01
C ARG A 3 -13.36 12.97 -19.84
N PHE A 4 -14.06 13.72 -18.99
CA PHE A 4 -13.48 14.34 -17.79
C PHE A 4 -13.18 13.28 -16.72
N ILE A 5 -14.11 12.35 -16.47
CA ILE A 5 -13.92 11.24 -15.54
C ILE A 5 -12.75 10.36 -15.98
N ILE A 6 -12.71 9.94 -17.26
CA ILE A 6 -11.62 9.13 -17.80
C ILE A 6 -10.28 9.86 -17.64
N ARG A 7 -10.21 11.14 -18.03
CA ARG A 7 -8.98 11.93 -17.87
C ARG A 7 -8.55 12.02 -16.40
N ARG A 8 -9.49 12.17 -15.47
CA ARG A 8 -9.21 12.26 -14.04
C ARG A 8 -8.73 10.92 -13.46
N VAL A 9 -9.31 9.81 -13.87
CA VAL A 9 -8.84 8.46 -13.50
C VAL A 9 -7.44 8.20 -14.06
N LEU A 10 -7.20 8.54 -15.33
CA LEU A 10 -5.88 8.41 -15.95
C LEU A 10 -4.81 9.29 -15.27
N LEU A 11 -5.17 10.50 -14.82
CA LEU A 11 -4.28 11.36 -14.03
C LEU A 11 -4.03 10.80 -12.61
N GLY A 12 -4.93 9.96 -12.09
CA GLY A 12 -4.73 9.27 -10.82
C GLY A 12 -3.64 8.19 -10.89
N ILE A 13 -3.47 7.53 -12.04
CA ILE A 13 -2.45 6.48 -12.23
C ILE A 13 -1.02 6.97 -11.89
N PRO A 14 -0.49 8.07 -12.48
CA PRO A 14 0.85 8.53 -12.15
C PRO A 14 0.96 8.97 -10.68
N VAL A 15 -0.11 9.48 -10.07
CA VAL A 15 -0.12 9.83 -8.63
C VAL A 15 0.05 8.56 -7.80
N LEU A 16 -0.72 7.51 -8.07
CA LEU A 16 -0.61 6.23 -7.37
C LEU A 16 0.78 5.60 -7.53
N VAL A 17 1.32 5.58 -8.74
CA VAL A 17 2.68 5.06 -9.01
C VAL A 17 3.73 5.86 -8.24
N THR A 18 3.61 7.19 -8.24
CA THR A 18 4.53 8.07 -7.50
C THR A 18 4.46 7.79 -6.00
N VAL A 19 3.26 7.73 -5.42
CA VAL A 19 3.08 7.46 -3.99
C VAL A 19 3.59 6.07 -3.62
N ALA A 20 3.27 5.04 -4.40
CA ALA A 20 3.73 3.67 -4.17
C ALA A 20 5.27 3.58 -4.22
N THR A 21 5.88 4.20 -5.23
CA THR A 21 7.34 4.23 -5.39
C THR A 21 8.01 4.98 -4.26
N LEU A 22 7.49 6.16 -3.91
CA LEU A 22 8.02 6.96 -2.80
C LEU A 22 7.92 6.21 -1.48
N THR A 23 6.77 5.57 -1.21
CA THR A 23 6.54 4.79 0.01
C THR A 23 7.50 3.61 0.08
N PHE A 24 7.72 2.90 -1.04
CA PHE A 24 8.69 1.81 -1.10
C PHE A 24 10.10 2.28 -0.69
N PHE A 25 10.59 3.38 -1.25
CA PHE A 25 11.92 3.89 -0.90
C PHE A 25 11.99 4.41 0.53
N ILE A 26 10.96 5.12 1.01
CA ILE A 26 10.90 5.60 2.40
C ILE A 26 11.03 4.41 3.36
N MET A 27 10.28 3.33 3.13
CA MET A 27 10.33 2.14 3.99
C MET A 27 11.71 1.45 4.02
N HIS A 28 12.52 1.59 2.96
CA HIS A 28 13.88 1.04 2.92
C HIS A 28 14.94 1.97 3.54
N VAL A 29 14.63 3.27 3.67
CA VAL A 29 15.54 4.26 4.27
C VAL A 29 15.34 4.38 5.78
N VAL A 30 14.12 4.11 6.26
CA VAL A 30 13.83 4.14 7.70
C VAL A 30 14.68 3.08 8.42
N PRO A 31 15.47 3.46 9.44
CA PRO A 31 16.23 2.49 10.23
C PRO A 31 15.26 1.65 11.06
N GLY A 32 15.31 0.33 10.89
CA GLY A 32 14.44 -0.64 11.54
C GLY A 32 13.51 -1.33 10.53
N GLY A 33 13.43 -2.66 10.62
CA GLY A 33 12.54 -3.49 9.83
C GLY A 33 11.14 -3.63 10.47
N PRO A 34 10.10 -3.95 9.67
CA PRO A 34 8.76 -4.23 10.19
C PRO A 34 8.71 -5.40 11.19
N PHE A 35 9.79 -6.18 11.27
CA PHE A 35 9.94 -7.33 12.15
C PHE A 35 10.99 -7.14 13.25
N ASP A 36 11.61 -5.96 13.32
CA ASP A 36 12.47 -5.56 14.44
C ASP A 36 11.59 -5.21 15.64
N THR A 37 11.00 -6.25 16.23
CA THR A 37 10.21 -6.16 17.45
C THR A 37 11.17 -6.03 18.65
N GLU A 38 10.72 -5.45 19.75
CA GLU A 38 11.46 -5.43 21.03
C GLU A 38 11.91 -6.83 21.50
N LYS A 39 11.27 -7.90 21.00
CA LYS A 39 11.72 -9.28 21.17
C LYS A 39 12.65 -9.69 20.04
N ILE A 40 13.89 -10.01 20.41
CA ILE A 40 14.86 -10.67 19.53
C ILE A 40 14.26 -12.02 19.10
N LEU A 41 13.92 -12.13 17.82
CA LEU A 41 13.49 -13.38 17.22
C LEU A 41 14.72 -14.26 16.96
N PRO A 42 14.60 -15.60 17.09
CA PRO A 42 15.65 -16.51 16.65
C PRO A 42 16.05 -16.24 15.18
N PRO A 43 17.34 -16.34 14.83
CA PRO A 43 17.82 -16.02 13.48
C PRO A 43 17.16 -16.85 12.38
N GLU A 44 16.78 -18.10 12.69
CA GLU A 44 16.04 -18.98 11.78
C GLU A 44 14.64 -18.44 11.45
N ILE A 45 13.97 -17.80 12.40
CA ILE A 45 12.64 -17.22 12.18
C ILE A 45 12.76 -15.95 11.33
N ILE A 46 13.78 -15.12 11.58
CA ILE A 46 14.05 -13.92 10.79
C ILE A 46 14.31 -14.29 9.32
N ALA A 47 15.18 -15.27 9.07
CA ALA A 47 15.49 -15.72 7.71
C ALA A 47 14.24 -16.24 6.97
N ASN A 48 13.37 -16.98 7.67
CA ASN A 48 12.11 -17.47 7.10
C ASN A 48 11.13 -16.33 6.79
N ILE A 49 11.06 -15.30 7.63
CA ILE A 49 10.26 -14.10 7.40
C ILE A 49 10.82 -13.35 6.19
N GLU A 50 12.12 -13.06 6.16
CA GLU A 50 12.75 -12.35 5.04
C GLU A 50 12.51 -13.05 3.71
N ALA A 51 12.67 -14.37 3.65
CA ALA A 51 12.38 -15.17 2.45
C ALA A 51 10.90 -15.11 2.04
N LYS A 52 9.98 -15.18 3.02
CA LYS A 52 8.53 -15.11 2.79
C LYS A 52 8.10 -13.76 2.21
N TYR A 53 8.71 -12.67 2.68
CA TYR A 53 8.40 -11.30 2.25
C TYR A 53 9.33 -10.79 1.14
N HIS A 54 10.21 -11.65 0.61
CA HIS A 54 11.19 -11.32 -0.42
C HIS A 54 12.21 -10.25 -0.04
N LEU A 55 12.39 -10.01 1.27
CA LEU A 55 13.35 -9.04 1.81
C LEU A 55 14.80 -9.51 1.63
N ASP A 56 15.00 -10.80 1.37
CA ASP A 56 16.28 -11.44 1.04
C ASP A 56 16.78 -11.14 -0.39
N LYS A 57 15.92 -10.60 -1.27
CA LYS A 57 16.24 -10.37 -2.68
C LYS A 57 16.93 -9.02 -2.91
N PRO A 58 17.67 -8.83 -4.03
CA PRO A 58 18.21 -7.53 -4.39
C PRO A 58 17.11 -6.46 -4.52
N LEU A 59 17.38 -5.23 -4.08
CA LEU A 59 16.43 -4.10 -4.09
C LEU A 59 15.64 -3.92 -5.41
N PRO A 60 16.26 -3.98 -6.60
CA PRO A 60 15.52 -3.85 -7.85
C PRO A 60 14.47 -4.96 -8.04
N LEU A 61 14.79 -6.19 -7.60
CA LEU A 61 13.89 -7.32 -7.70
C LEU A 61 12.73 -7.19 -6.70
N GLN A 62 13.00 -6.68 -5.49
CA GLN A 62 11.95 -6.37 -4.52
C GLN A 62 10.95 -5.35 -5.06
N TYR A 63 11.45 -4.26 -5.66
CA TYR A 63 10.59 -3.24 -6.26
C TYR A 63 9.74 -3.79 -7.42
N LEU A 64 10.33 -4.59 -8.30
CA LEU A 64 9.61 -5.21 -9.42
C LEU A 64 8.50 -6.17 -8.94
N LEU A 65 8.79 -6.99 -7.92
CA LEU A 65 7.80 -7.89 -7.32
C LEU A 65 6.67 -7.10 -6.65
N TYR A 66 7.01 -6.06 -5.89
CA TYR A 66 6.05 -5.16 -5.24
C TYR A 66 5.12 -4.48 -6.26
N MET A 67 5.68 -3.88 -7.31
CA MET A 67 4.90 -3.23 -8.37
C MET A 67 4.04 -4.23 -9.15
N LYS A 68 4.53 -5.45 -9.38
CA LYS A 68 3.77 -6.51 -10.05
C LYS A 68 2.55 -6.94 -9.23
N GLN A 69 2.72 -7.16 -7.92
CA GLN A 69 1.62 -7.48 -7.01
C GLN A 69 0.58 -6.35 -6.99
N LEU A 70 1.04 -5.10 -6.87
CA LEU A 70 0.18 -3.92 -6.87
C LEU A 70 -0.68 -3.82 -8.14
N LEU A 71 -0.09 -4.10 -9.31
CA LEU A 71 -0.81 -4.12 -10.59
C LEU A 71 -1.81 -5.29 -10.71
N GLN A 72 -1.58 -6.39 -10.00
CA GLN A 72 -2.52 -7.51 -9.91
C GLN A 72 -3.65 -7.26 -8.91
N GLY A 73 -3.63 -6.12 -8.21
CA GLY A 73 -4.58 -5.80 -7.15
C GLY A 73 -4.26 -6.50 -5.81
N ASP A 74 -3.08 -7.11 -5.71
CA ASP A 74 -2.56 -7.68 -4.48
C ASP A 74 -1.71 -6.63 -3.76
N LEU A 75 -2.24 -6.09 -2.67
CA LEU A 75 -1.53 -5.13 -1.82
C LEU A 75 -0.60 -5.80 -0.81
N GLY A 76 -0.64 -7.13 -0.76
CA GLY A 76 0.13 -7.93 0.14
C GLY A 76 -0.37 -7.92 1.59
N PRO A 77 0.34 -8.66 2.44
CA PRO A 77 0.09 -8.74 3.87
C PRO A 77 0.38 -7.41 4.59
N SER A 78 -0.35 -7.16 5.67
CA SER A 78 -0.05 -6.05 6.58
C SER A 78 1.17 -6.36 7.45
N TYR A 79 2.15 -5.47 7.43
CA TYR A 79 3.28 -5.51 8.35
C TYR A 79 2.92 -5.10 9.78
N LYS A 80 1.78 -4.42 9.96
CA LYS A 80 1.30 -3.97 11.28
C LYS A 80 0.32 -4.97 11.91
N TYR A 81 -0.58 -5.52 11.10
CA TYR A 81 -1.61 -6.45 11.56
C TYR A 81 -1.30 -7.86 11.05
N LEU A 82 -0.57 -8.64 11.85
CA LEU A 82 -0.17 -10.00 11.51
C LEU A 82 -1.41 -10.85 11.16
N GLY A 83 -1.35 -11.53 10.00
CA GLY A 83 -2.41 -12.41 9.52
C GLY A 83 -3.56 -11.71 8.79
N ARG A 84 -3.46 -10.38 8.54
CA ARG A 84 -4.39 -9.66 7.66
C ARG A 84 -3.69 -9.16 6.41
N ASP A 85 -4.41 -9.13 5.31
CA ASP A 85 -3.98 -8.47 4.09
C ASP A 85 -4.41 -7.00 4.09
N VAL A 86 -3.61 -6.16 3.43
CA VAL A 86 -3.90 -4.73 3.29
C VAL A 86 -5.23 -4.51 2.56
N SER A 87 -5.53 -5.36 1.58
CA SER A 87 -6.79 -5.35 0.84
C SER A 87 -8.01 -5.49 1.75
N ASP A 88 -7.94 -6.32 2.79
CA ASP A 88 -9.04 -6.52 3.74
C ASP A 88 -9.21 -5.28 4.63
N ILE A 89 -8.10 -4.71 5.11
CA ILE A 89 -8.12 -3.49 5.91
C ILE A 89 -8.75 -2.34 5.11
N ILE A 90 -8.40 -2.20 3.83
CA ILE A 90 -9.01 -1.20 2.96
C ILE A 90 -10.49 -1.48 2.77
N ARG A 91 -10.90 -2.72 2.52
CA ARG A 91 -12.33 -3.06 2.40
C ARG A 91 -13.14 -2.71 3.64
N ASP A 92 -12.58 -2.96 4.82
CA ASP A 92 -13.22 -2.65 6.09
C ASP A 92 -13.40 -1.13 6.29
N THR A 93 -12.42 -0.34 5.85
CA THR A 93 -12.37 1.12 6.11
C THR A 93 -12.90 1.98 4.95
N PHE A 94 -12.98 1.42 3.75
CA PHE A 94 -13.41 2.13 2.53
C PHE A 94 -14.81 2.74 2.63
N PRO A 95 -15.84 2.09 3.21
CA PRO A 95 -17.19 2.68 3.31
C PRO A 95 -17.23 4.00 4.07
N VAL A 96 -16.39 4.15 5.10
CA VAL A 96 -16.29 5.40 5.87
C VAL A 96 -15.64 6.51 5.04
N SER A 97 -14.59 6.18 4.29
CA SER A 97 -13.93 7.15 3.41
C SER A 97 -14.86 7.57 2.25
N LEU A 98 -15.62 6.62 1.71
CA LEU A 98 -16.59 6.87 0.65
C LEU A 98 -17.72 7.78 1.13
N SER A 99 -18.27 7.55 2.32
CA SER A 99 -19.34 8.39 2.87
C SER A 99 -18.87 9.82 3.10
N LEU A 100 -17.67 10.01 3.65
CA LEU A 100 -17.06 11.34 3.80
C LEU A 100 -16.83 12.03 2.45
N GLY A 101 -16.33 11.29 1.46
CA GLY A 101 -16.14 11.80 0.10
C GLY A 101 -17.45 12.24 -0.55
N LEU A 102 -18.51 11.45 -0.41
CA LEU A 102 -19.84 11.78 -0.91
C LEU A 102 -20.41 13.03 -0.21
N CYS A 103 -20.28 13.12 1.12
CA CYS A 103 -20.69 14.32 1.86
C CYS A 103 -19.95 15.56 1.36
N ALA A 104 -18.63 15.48 1.14
CA ALA A 104 -17.86 16.60 0.61
C ALA A 104 -18.35 17.03 -0.79
N VAL A 105 -18.65 16.08 -1.67
CA VAL A 105 -19.22 16.36 -3.00
C VAL A 105 -20.59 17.04 -2.87
N LEU A 106 -21.47 16.56 -1.98
CA LEU A 106 -22.78 17.18 -1.75
C LEU A 106 -22.66 18.61 -1.21
N VAL A 107 -21.73 18.85 -0.28
CA VAL A 107 -21.47 20.20 0.24
C VAL A 107 -20.98 21.12 -0.88
N VAL A 108 -20.04 20.67 -1.71
CA VAL A 108 -19.54 21.47 -2.85
C VAL A 108 -20.63 21.74 -3.87
N LEU A 109 -21.52 20.78 -4.14
CA LEU A 109 -22.63 20.97 -5.09
C LEU A 109 -23.77 21.83 -4.51
N GLY A 110 -23.93 21.85 -3.19
CA GLY A 110 -25.00 22.59 -2.52
C GLY A 110 -24.63 24.01 -2.09
N LEU A 111 -23.35 24.27 -1.78
CA LEU A 111 -22.84 25.59 -1.42
C LEU A 111 -22.04 26.26 -2.55
N GLY A 112 -21.72 25.52 -3.62
CA GLY A 112 -21.03 26.02 -4.81
C GLY A 112 -21.97 26.49 -5.92
#